data_AF-A0A355T5Y8-F1
#
_entry.id   AF-A0A355T5Y8-F1
#
_cell.length_a   1.000
_cell.length_b   1.000
_cell.length_c   1.000
_cell.angle_alpha   90.00
_cell.angle_beta   90.00
_cell.angle_gamma   90.00
#
_symmetry.space_group_name_H-M   'P 1'
#
loop_
_entity.id
_entity.type
_entity.pdbx_description
1 polymer ?
#
loop_
_entity_poly.entity_id
_entity_poly.type
_entity_poly.pdbx_seq_one_letter_code
_entity_poly.pdbx_strand_id
1 'polypeptide(L)'
;MSHNILFLSSTANGYTATSHLEHIGSIKQHSRHNIYYHNFVYDIDPDFDFTPFDVIAIGHNFWPEILSAEQRLAIRNARAVKIQFLQDEYQFVRTINGYLEEMGINVMFTCVAEEDFESFYPKSIMNSLMEVQQNLTGYVSDSLAHPRNFKTGRRSVDIGYRSRVSPFFLGKLGHEKLEICEKFSAIADQEGFSHNISVREEDRIYGHEWIKFLQSTRVQLGTPSGASVVDMDGQIVEAELNFRRENPHAGFNEFFEKHLKEHEGKLGIDTISPRVFEYAATGATMVMHEGYYGGHLEKDVHYISVKKDYSNITDVVERIADQAHCREIATNARQHLILDGNYSYQRFVEKFDDVVDRHAPKNTLVKTVDEISFNRSLEEKHEQALFFDKKGWAFSNTPTGKALKTRFNKAGRLRHIPIVGKTLKRIGGDPIIKLEELSLGATLAWRVPEFKKLMHLWLRHRKQMPDITWDQLLKEIVVFGLIKSSQSGLVYAQTPFHTKVPLVQSDGFLDIVSTQSEAGQVCQLSETIDSTVPHPPDFWLEITEQIREKSINQLRWDVSAVFPILQFGVCTVFTYVAQNSSIQMRSASDQYFYFPAFDRLMKLDTESAVFALRMALSAAYGPDQPALVKSFEVT
;
A
#
# COMPACT_ATOMS: atom_id res chain seq x y z
N MET A 1 -40.59 3.00 -3.88
CA MET A 1 -40.80 3.57 -2.53
C MET A 1 -39.43 3.91 -1.97
N SER A 2 -39.27 4.72 -0.91
CA SER A 2 -37.96 4.89 -0.29
C SER A 2 -37.79 3.86 0.83
N HIS A 3 -36.61 3.25 0.91
CA HIS A 3 -36.25 2.26 1.92
C HIS A 3 -35.22 2.87 2.88
N ASN A 4 -35.25 2.47 4.14
CA ASN A 4 -34.22 2.84 5.11
C ASN A 4 -33.09 1.81 5.06
N ILE A 5 -31.89 2.25 4.71
CA ILE A 5 -30.69 1.41 4.57
C ILE A 5 -29.70 1.79 5.66
N LEU A 6 -29.40 0.83 6.55
CA LEU A 6 -28.25 0.92 7.43
C LEU A 6 -27.01 0.45 6.67
N PHE A 7 -26.04 1.34 6.47
CA PHE A 7 -24.77 1.01 5.84
C PHE A 7 -23.70 0.83 6.92
N LEU A 8 -23.32 -0.42 7.16
CA LEU A 8 -22.24 -0.80 8.07
C LEU A 8 -20.91 -0.76 7.33
N SER A 9 -19.92 -0.11 7.92
CA SER A 9 -18.56 -0.10 7.39
C SER A 9 -17.54 -0.09 8.51
N SER A 10 -16.30 -0.43 8.21
CA SER A 10 -15.16 -0.26 9.13
C SER A 10 -14.37 1.01 8.79
N THR A 11 -15.05 2.01 8.22
CA THR A 11 -14.46 3.29 7.83
C THR A 11 -14.15 4.10 9.08
N ALA A 12 -13.29 3.55 9.92
CA ALA A 12 -12.85 4.17 11.16
C ALA A 12 -12.32 5.57 10.84
N ASN A 13 -12.29 6.41 11.87
CA ASN A 13 -11.84 7.80 11.88
C ASN A 13 -10.35 7.97 11.46
N GLY A 14 -9.93 7.43 10.32
CA GLY A 14 -8.55 7.31 9.86
C GLY A 14 -8.41 7.61 8.37
N TYR A 15 -7.16 7.50 7.88
CA TYR A 15 -6.83 7.71 6.48
C TYR A 15 -7.28 6.51 5.64
N THR A 16 -8.46 6.60 5.04
CA THR A 16 -8.95 5.63 4.06
C THR A 16 -8.59 6.05 2.64
N ALA A 17 -8.49 5.08 1.73
CA ALA A 17 -8.24 5.36 0.32
C ALA A 17 -9.39 6.20 -0.26
N THR A 18 -9.09 7.18 -1.14
CA THR A 18 -10.12 8.03 -1.74
C THR A 18 -11.22 7.24 -2.42
N SER A 19 -10.87 6.16 -3.14
CA SER A 19 -11.82 5.28 -3.82
C SER A 19 -12.84 4.66 -2.86
N HIS A 20 -12.44 4.36 -1.63
CA HIS A 20 -13.32 3.83 -0.60
C HIS A 20 -14.33 4.88 -0.13
N LEU A 21 -13.86 6.11 0.14
CA LEU A 21 -14.73 7.24 0.49
C LEU A 21 -15.68 7.61 -0.64
N GLU A 22 -15.23 7.56 -1.88
CA GLU A 22 -16.07 7.78 -3.05
C GLU A 22 -17.12 6.69 -3.20
N HIS A 23 -16.78 5.41 -3.03
CA HIS A 23 -17.75 4.32 -3.08
C HIS A 23 -18.86 4.50 -2.05
N ILE A 24 -18.50 4.71 -0.78
CA ILE A 24 -19.47 4.91 0.30
C ILE A 24 -20.29 6.19 0.08
N GLY A 25 -19.63 7.31 -0.18
CA GLY A 25 -20.27 8.61 -0.35
C GLY A 25 -21.20 8.68 -1.56
N SER A 26 -20.86 8.02 -2.65
CA SER A 26 -21.67 8.03 -3.88
C SER A 26 -23.03 7.38 -3.69
N ILE A 27 -23.14 6.37 -2.81
CA ILE A 27 -24.44 5.76 -2.47
C ILE A 27 -25.36 6.82 -1.86
N LYS A 28 -24.90 7.65 -0.91
CA LYS A 28 -25.69 8.76 -0.36
C LYS A 28 -26.03 9.83 -1.40
N GLN A 29 -25.13 10.08 -2.34
CA GLN A 29 -25.30 11.11 -3.37
C GLN A 29 -26.36 10.74 -4.39
N HIS A 30 -26.35 9.50 -4.87
CA HIS A 30 -27.15 9.08 -6.02
C HIS A 30 -28.35 8.21 -5.65
N SER A 31 -28.37 7.55 -4.49
CA SER A 31 -29.45 6.63 -4.14
C SER A 31 -30.78 7.35 -3.95
N ARG A 32 -31.86 6.71 -4.39
CA ARG A 32 -33.24 7.12 -4.12
C ARG A 32 -33.71 6.74 -2.71
N HIS A 33 -32.92 5.95 -1.99
CA HIS A 33 -33.22 5.45 -0.65
C HIS A 33 -32.58 6.30 0.46
N ASN A 34 -33.03 6.09 1.69
CA ASN A 34 -32.51 6.79 2.86
C ASN A 34 -31.33 6.01 3.45
N ILE A 35 -30.12 6.56 3.35
CA ILE A 35 -28.89 5.88 3.80
C ILE A 35 -28.42 6.42 5.15
N TYR A 36 -28.16 5.52 6.10
CA TYR A 36 -27.67 5.83 7.46
C TYR A 36 -26.35 5.08 7.68
N TYR A 37 -25.26 5.80 7.96
CA TYR A 37 -23.92 5.20 8.04
C TYR A 37 -23.50 4.92 9.48
N HIS A 38 -23.15 3.68 9.77
CA HIS A 38 -22.48 3.27 11.01
C HIS A 38 -21.07 2.79 10.68
N ASN A 39 -20.06 3.65 10.89
CA ASN A 39 -18.68 3.37 10.45
C ASN A 39 -17.86 2.53 11.44
N PHE A 40 -18.51 2.02 12.48
CA PHE A 40 -17.91 1.19 13.54
C PHE A 40 -18.52 -0.21 13.53
N VAL A 41 -18.51 -0.89 12.38
CA VAL A 41 -19.13 -2.22 12.23
C VAL A 41 -18.66 -3.23 13.28
N TYR A 42 -17.40 -3.19 13.70
CA TYR A 42 -16.85 -4.11 14.70
C TYR A 42 -17.26 -3.76 16.14
N ASP A 43 -17.71 -2.54 16.39
CA ASP A 43 -18.17 -2.06 17.70
C ASP A 43 -19.70 -1.91 17.76
N ILE A 44 -20.42 -2.54 16.82
CA ILE A 44 -21.88 -2.56 16.86
C ILE A 44 -22.36 -3.36 18.07
N ASP A 45 -23.28 -2.80 18.85
CA ASP A 45 -23.80 -3.54 20.01
C ASP A 45 -24.69 -4.70 19.55
N PRO A 46 -24.63 -5.87 20.20
CA PRO A 46 -25.55 -6.96 19.93
C PRO A 46 -27.05 -6.61 20.14
N ASP A 47 -27.36 -5.57 20.94
CA ASP A 47 -28.71 -5.08 21.20
C ASP A 47 -29.11 -3.87 20.34
N PHE A 48 -28.32 -3.52 19.32
CA PHE A 48 -28.63 -2.45 18.37
C PHE A 48 -30.01 -2.65 17.73
N ASP A 49 -30.86 -1.61 17.74
CA ASP A 49 -32.22 -1.68 17.16
C ASP A 49 -32.18 -1.63 15.62
N PHE A 50 -32.14 -2.80 14.99
CA PHE A 50 -32.25 -2.95 13.54
C PHE A 50 -33.68 -2.77 13.00
N THR A 51 -34.69 -2.70 13.86
CA THR A 51 -36.11 -2.63 13.46
C THR A 51 -36.44 -1.50 12.47
N PRO A 52 -35.83 -0.30 12.55
CA PRO A 52 -36.17 0.79 11.63
C PRO A 52 -35.65 0.64 10.19
N PHE A 53 -34.82 -0.37 9.91
CA PHE A 53 -34.14 -0.52 8.62
C PHE A 53 -34.74 -1.66 7.80
N ASP A 54 -34.96 -1.41 6.51
CA ASP A 54 -35.43 -2.41 5.55
C ASP A 54 -34.25 -3.21 4.97
N VAL A 55 -33.06 -2.60 4.95
CA VAL A 55 -31.83 -3.17 4.41
C VAL A 55 -30.66 -2.88 5.33
N ILE A 56 -29.79 -3.87 5.51
CA ILE A 56 -28.45 -3.73 6.08
C ILE A 56 -27.46 -3.98 4.95
N ALA A 57 -26.78 -2.93 4.52
CA ALA A 57 -25.70 -3.01 3.54
C ALA A 57 -24.35 -2.99 4.28
N ILE A 58 -23.42 -3.86 3.89
CA ILE A 58 -22.11 -4.00 4.55
C ILE A 58 -21.01 -3.76 3.53
N GLY A 59 -20.16 -2.77 3.78
CA GLY A 59 -19.10 -2.35 2.87
C GLY A 59 -18.00 -3.40 2.68
N HIS A 60 -17.21 -3.27 1.60
CA HIS A 60 -16.12 -4.19 1.26
C HIS A 60 -14.92 -4.13 2.20
N ASN A 61 -14.84 -3.13 3.08
CA ASN A 61 -13.80 -3.00 4.10
C ASN A 61 -14.09 -3.84 5.36
N PHE A 62 -14.89 -4.89 5.24
CA PHE A 62 -15.37 -5.68 6.37
C PHE A 62 -14.85 -7.11 6.33
N TRP A 63 -14.39 -7.60 7.47
CA TRP A 63 -14.01 -8.99 7.68
C TRP A 63 -14.97 -9.62 8.68
N PRO A 64 -15.85 -10.55 8.24
CA PRO A 64 -16.93 -11.08 9.08
C PRO A 64 -16.46 -11.90 10.28
N GLU A 65 -15.23 -12.43 10.21
CA GLU A 65 -14.58 -13.17 11.29
C GLU A 65 -14.28 -12.31 12.53
N ILE A 66 -14.13 -10.98 12.36
CA ILE A 66 -13.80 -10.05 13.44
C ILE A 66 -15.01 -9.81 14.35
N LEU A 67 -16.24 -9.97 13.84
CA LEU A 67 -17.43 -9.85 14.67
C LEU A 67 -17.47 -10.95 15.74
N SER A 68 -18.08 -10.65 16.88
CA SER A 68 -18.45 -11.68 17.84
C SER A 68 -19.61 -12.53 17.30
N ALA A 69 -19.80 -13.73 17.86
CA ALA A 69 -20.95 -14.57 17.52
C ALA A 69 -22.29 -13.86 17.83
N GLU A 70 -22.34 -13.07 18.90
CA GLU A 70 -23.53 -12.29 19.30
C GLU A 70 -23.85 -11.19 18.28
N GLN A 71 -22.84 -10.47 17.79
CA GLN A 71 -23.01 -9.45 16.75
C GLN A 71 -23.51 -10.07 15.43
N ARG A 72 -22.92 -11.20 15.00
CA ARG A 72 -23.39 -11.92 13.80
C ARG A 72 -24.83 -12.40 13.96
N LEU A 73 -25.19 -12.91 15.14
CA LEU A 73 -26.55 -13.35 15.45
C LEU A 73 -27.54 -12.17 15.45
N ALA A 74 -27.16 -11.00 15.99
CA ALA A 74 -27.99 -9.80 15.95
C ALA A 74 -28.30 -9.37 14.51
N ILE A 75 -27.29 -9.35 13.64
CA ILE A 75 -27.45 -9.08 12.20
C ILE A 75 -28.36 -10.15 11.57
N ARG A 76 -28.13 -11.44 11.83
CA ARG A 76 -28.96 -12.54 11.32
C ARG A 76 -30.43 -12.35 11.67
N ASN A 77 -30.72 -12.04 12.92
CA ASN A 77 -32.07 -11.89 13.46
C ASN A 77 -32.79 -10.63 12.98
N ALA A 78 -32.07 -9.65 12.41
CA ALA A 78 -32.68 -8.49 11.80
C ALA A 78 -33.60 -8.91 10.64
N ARG A 79 -34.81 -8.36 10.61
CA ARG A 79 -35.78 -8.57 9.51
C ARG A 79 -35.29 -7.98 8.18
N ALA A 80 -34.40 -7.00 8.24
CA ALA A 80 -33.81 -6.36 7.08
C ALA A 80 -33.19 -7.37 6.13
N VAL A 81 -33.19 -7.05 4.83
CA VAL A 81 -32.38 -7.77 3.84
C VAL A 81 -30.91 -7.43 4.05
N LYS A 82 -30.03 -8.43 3.99
CA LYS A 82 -28.58 -8.21 4.16
C LYS A 82 -27.88 -8.23 2.81
N ILE A 83 -27.16 -7.17 2.51
CA ILE A 83 -26.34 -7.02 1.30
C ILE A 83 -24.87 -6.89 1.71
N GLN A 84 -24.00 -7.73 1.15
CA GLN A 84 -22.55 -7.68 1.40
C GLN A 84 -21.81 -7.28 0.12
N PHE A 85 -20.94 -6.29 0.22
CA PHE A 85 -19.92 -6.01 -0.80
C PHE A 85 -18.62 -6.74 -0.44
N LEU A 86 -17.97 -7.42 -1.38
CA LEU A 86 -16.66 -8.04 -1.18
C LEU A 86 -15.77 -7.79 -2.40
N GLN A 87 -14.45 -7.63 -2.18
CA GLN A 87 -13.48 -7.33 -3.25
C GLN A 87 -12.26 -8.25 -3.19
N ASP A 88 -11.65 -8.41 -2.01
CA ASP A 88 -10.46 -9.24 -1.80
C ASP A 88 -10.84 -10.70 -1.45
N GLU A 89 -11.77 -11.28 -2.21
CA GLU A 89 -12.43 -12.57 -1.95
C GLU A 89 -11.68 -13.81 -2.46
N TYR A 90 -10.35 -13.79 -2.42
CA TYR A 90 -9.48 -14.84 -2.95
C TYR A 90 -8.77 -15.66 -1.87
N GLN A 91 -9.07 -15.41 -0.58
CA GLN A 91 -8.44 -16.07 0.56
C GLN A 91 -9.49 -16.53 1.55
N PHE A 92 -9.29 -17.69 2.16
CA PHE A 92 -10.20 -18.28 3.16
C PHE A 92 -11.66 -18.28 2.70
N VAL A 93 -11.90 -18.51 1.39
CA VAL A 93 -13.22 -18.32 0.76
C VAL A 93 -14.31 -19.09 1.49
N ARG A 94 -14.06 -20.34 1.86
CA ARG A 94 -15.02 -21.21 2.57
C ARG A 94 -15.30 -20.76 3.98
N THR A 95 -14.26 -20.35 4.71
CA THR A 95 -14.40 -19.78 6.05
C THR A 95 -15.24 -18.50 6.01
N ILE A 96 -14.96 -17.62 5.05
CA ILE A 96 -15.74 -16.39 4.85
C ILE A 96 -17.19 -16.73 4.48
N ASN A 97 -17.43 -17.68 3.56
CA ASN A 97 -18.78 -18.15 3.24
C ASN A 97 -19.53 -18.60 4.51
N GLY A 98 -18.87 -19.35 5.41
CA GLY A 98 -19.45 -19.78 6.68
C GLY A 98 -19.94 -18.59 7.52
N TYR A 99 -19.12 -17.56 7.70
CA TYR A 99 -19.52 -16.37 8.46
C TYR A 99 -20.62 -15.55 7.77
N LEU A 100 -20.58 -15.44 6.44
CA LEU A 100 -21.64 -14.75 5.68
C LEU A 100 -22.97 -15.51 5.80
N GLU A 101 -22.95 -16.84 5.77
CA GLU A 101 -24.15 -17.64 6.04
C GLU A 101 -24.61 -17.48 7.49
N GLU A 102 -23.72 -17.45 8.49
CA GLU A 102 -24.08 -17.19 9.89
C GLU A 102 -24.84 -15.86 10.02
N MET A 103 -24.38 -14.81 9.35
CA MET A 103 -25.05 -13.50 9.31
C MET A 103 -26.34 -13.48 8.47
N GLY A 104 -26.59 -14.52 7.68
CA GLY A 104 -27.76 -14.65 6.82
C GLY A 104 -27.74 -13.69 5.62
N ILE A 105 -26.57 -13.51 4.99
CA ILE A 105 -26.42 -12.63 3.84
C ILE A 105 -27.31 -13.07 2.67
N ASN A 106 -28.11 -12.13 2.14
CA ASN A 106 -29.09 -12.42 1.10
C ASN A 106 -28.62 -12.03 -0.30
N VAL A 107 -27.80 -10.99 -0.41
CA VAL A 107 -27.27 -10.54 -1.71
C VAL A 107 -25.77 -10.27 -1.59
N MET A 108 -25.00 -10.81 -2.54
CA MET A 108 -23.58 -10.52 -2.69
C MET A 108 -23.34 -9.55 -3.83
N PHE A 109 -22.52 -8.53 -3.60
CA PHE A 109 -21.83 -7.76 -4.63
C PHE A 109 -20.36 -8.14 -4.61
N THR A 110 -19.88 -8.76 -5.68
CA THR A 110 -18.60 -9.48 -5.74
C THR A 110 -17.78 -9.07 -6.96
N CYS A 111 -16.44 -9.10 -6.86
CA CYS A 111 -15.55 -8.88 -7.99
C CYS A 111 -15.31 -10.14 -8.84
N VAL A 112 -15.84 -11.30 -8.41
CA VAL A 112 -15.75 -12.57 -9.14
C VAL A 112 -16.52 -12.46 -10.47
N ALA A 113 -16.06 -13.17 -11.49
CA ALA A 113 -16.76 -13.25 -12.77
C ALA A 113 -18.08 -14.02 -12.63
N GLU A 114 -19.11 -13.66 -13.40
CA GLU A 114 -20.43 -14.31 -13.29
C GLU A 114 -20.37 -15.84 -13.49
N GLU A 115 -19.48 -16.30 -14.36
CA GLU A 115 -19.26 -17.74 -14.62
C GLU A 115 -18.76 -18.52 -13.40
N ASP A 116 -18.14 -17.84 -12.43
CA ASP A 116 -17.54 -18.44 -11.24
C ASP A 116 -18.39 -18.27 -9.97
N PHE A 117 -19.58 -17.65 -10.06
CA PHE A 117 -20.42 -17.40 -8.89
C PHE A 117 -20.74 -18.65 -8.08
N GLU A 118 -21.10 -19.76 -8.72
CA GLU A 118 -21.39 -21.02 -8.03
C GLU A 118 -20.14 -21.65 -7.38
N SER A 119 -18.95 -21.40 -7.94
CA SER A 119 -17.68 -21.86 -7.37
C SER A 119 -17.33 -21.12 -6.08
N PHE A 120 -17.55 -19.80 -6.03
CA PHE A 120 -17.26 -18.97 -4.86
C PHE A 120 -18.39 -18.98 -3.82
N TYR A 121 -19.64 -19.06 -4.26
CA TYR A 121 -20.83 -18.93 -3.43
C TYR A 121 -21.80 -20.10 -3.60
N PRO A 122 -21.36 -21.35 -3.37
CA PRO A 122 -22.21 -22.51 -3.58
C PRO A 122 -23.40 -22.49 -2.62
N LYS A 123 -24.59 -22.72 -3.14
CA LYS A 123 -25.83 -22.77 -2.32
C LYS A 123 -25.79 -23.84 -1.22
N SER A 124 -24.95 -24.86 -1.36
CA SER A 124 -24.75 -25.88 -0.31
C SER A 124 -24.11 -25.31 0.96
N ILE A 125 -23.44 -24.15 0.87
CA ILE A 125 -22.85 -23.44 2.02
C ILE A 125 -23.68 -22.18 2.30
N MET A 126 -23.95 -21.38 1.27
CA MET A 126 -24.64 -20.09 1.35
C MET A 126 -26.16 -20.27 1.13
N ASN A 127 -26.85 -20.92 2.05
CA ASN A 127 -28.28 -21.23 1.92
C ASN A 127 -29.18 -19.99 1.94
N SER A 128 -28.76 -18.93 2.63
CA SER A 128 -29.51 -17.67 2.75
C SER A 128 -29.40 -16.75 1.52
N LEU A 129 -28.49 -17.07 0.60
CA LEU A 129 -28.16 -16.27 -0.57
C LEU A 129 -29.24 -16.37 -1.65
N MET A 130 -29.77 -15.21 -2.04
CA MET A 130 -30.83 -15.06 -3.03
C MET A 130 -30.29 -14.64 -4.40
N GLU A 131 -29.25 -13.80 -4.41
CA GLU A 131 -28.68 -13.22 -5.63
C GLU A 131 -27.20 -12.88 -5.46
N VAL A 132 -26.45 -12.99 -6.56
CA VAL A 132 -25.06 -12.53 -6.68
C VAL A 132 -25.00 -11.52 -7.81
N GLN A 133 -24.32 -10.40 -7.58
CA GLN A 133 -24.15 -9.30 -8.52
C GLN A 133 -22.66 -9.04 -8.73
N GLN A 134 -22.26 -8.97 -10.00
CA GLN A 134 -20.90 -8.56 -10.32
C GLN A 134 -20.72 -7.07 -9.99
N ASN A 135 -19.59 -6.75 -9.39
CA ASN A 135 -19.18 -5.44 -8.94
C ASN A 135 -17.75 -5.16 -9.38
N LEU A 136 -17.43 -3.89 -9.62
CA LEU A 136 -16.05 -3.47 -9.89
C LEU A 136 -15.35 -3.05 -8.60
N THR A 137 -14.02 -3.06 -8.64
CA THR A 137 -13.20 -2.60 -7.52
C THR A 137 -13.31 -1.09 -7.26
N GLY A 138 -13.90 -0.36 -8.21
CA GLY A 138 -14.24 1.06 -8.11
C GLY A 138 -14.85 1.58 -9.42
N TYR A 139 -15.42 2.79 -9.35
CA TYR A 139 -16.16 3.42 -10.46
C TYR A 139 -15.73 4.89 -10.64
N VAL A 140 -16.28 5.55 -11.65
CA VAL A 140 -15.97 6.94 -12.02
C VAL A 140 -16.85 7.90 -11.22
N SER A 141 -16.23 8.78 -10.43
CA SER A 141 -16.93 9.89 -9.75
C SER A 141 -17.10 11.09 -10.67
N ASP A 142 -18.11 11.93 -10.42
CA ASP A 142 -18.31 13.20 -11.14
C ASP A 142 -17.06 14.09 -11.10
N SER A 143 -16.37 14.06 -9.96
CA SER A 143 -15.14 14.82 -9.74
C SER A 143 -14.00 14.34 -10.63
N LEU A 144 -13.92 13.02 -10.89
CA LEU A 144 -12.93 12.38 -11.74
C LEU A 144 -13.25 12.62 -13.22
N ALA A 145 -14.52 12.49 -13.61
CA ALA A 145 -14.99 12.71 -14.98
C ALA A 145 -14.80 14.15 -15.47
N HIS A 146 -14.72 15.12 -14.55
CA HIS A 146 -14.65 16.54 -14.84
C HIS A 146 -13.60 16.89 -15.93
N PRO A 147 -13.96 17.64 -17.00
CA PRO A 147 -13.08 17.92 -18.14
C PRO A 147 -11.69 18.49 -17.80
N ARG A 148 -11.62 19.35 -16.77
CA ARG A 148 -10.36 19.92 -16.24
C ARG A 148 -9.27 18.89 -15.89
N ASN A 149 -9.67 17.64 -15.62
CA ASN A 149 -8.73 16.59 -15.25
C ASN A 149 -7.94 16.09 -16.46
N PHE A 150 -8.54 16.10 -17.64
CA PHE A 150 -7.93 15.57 -18.86
C PHE A 150 -6.92 16.55 -19.44
N LYS A 151 -5.69 16.07 -19.62
CA LYS A 151 -4.58 16.85 -20.15
C LYS A 151 -3.72 15.95 -21.03
N THR A 152 -3.34 16.39 -22.22
CA THR A 152 -2.50 15.62 -23.17
C THR A 152 -1.35 16.46 -23.75
N GLY A 153 -1.05 17.59 -23.11
CA GLY A 153 0.06 18.48 -23.45
C GLY A 153 1.41 17.99 -22.89
N ARG A 154 2.42 18.86 -22.90
CA ARG A 154 3.76 18.54 -22.36
C ARG A 154 3.69 18.13 -20.89
N ARG A 155 4.31 16.99 -20.58
CA ARG A 155 4.42 16.39 -19.24
C ARG A 155 5.85 16.48 -18.73
N SER A 156 6.05 16.41 -17.42
CA SER A 156 7.38 16.53 -16.79
C SER A 156 8.07 15.19 -16.54
N VAL A 157 7.30 14.09 -16.59
CA VAL A 157 7.78 12.72 -16.44
C VAL A 157 7.26 11.92 -17.63
N ASP A 158 8.12 11.11 -18.25
CA ASP A 158 7.74 10.27 -19.38
C ASP A 158 6.91 9.08 -18.87
N ILE A 159 7.41 8.34 -17.87
CA ILE A 159 6.80 7.09 -17.39
C ILE A 159 6.55 7.18 -15.88
N GLY A 160 5.30 6.98 -15.47
CA GLY A 160 4.92 6.93 -14.06
C GLY A 160 4.29 5.60 -13.66
N TYR A 161 4.53 5.22 -12.40
CA TYR A 161 3.86 4.06 -11.80
C TYR A 161 3.86 4.16 -10.28
N ARG A 162 2.73 3.79 -9.68
CA ARG A 162 2.61 3.55 -8.24
C ARG A 162 1.79 2.31 -8.01
N SER A 163 2.38 1.36 -7.29
CA SER A 163 1.69 0.14 -6.87
C SER A 163 2.26 -0.35 -5.54
N ARG A 164 2.09 -1.64 -5.27
CA ARG A 164 2.64 -2.33 -4.11
C ARG A 164 3.11 -3.72 -4.53
N VAL A 165 4.05 -4.27 -3.77
CA VAL A 165 4.31 -5.71 -3.81
C VAL A 165 3.08 -6.42 -3.26
N SER A 166 2.72 -7.53 -3.89
CA SER A 166 1.58 -8.36 -3.50
C SER A 166 2.07 -9.64 -2.83
N PRO A 167 1.31 -10.24 -1.89
CA PRO A 167 1.63 -11.54 -1.34
C PRO A 167 1.79 -12.61 -2.43
N PHE A 168 2.61 -13.63 -2.17
CA PHE A 168 2.90 -14.65 -3.17
C PHE A 168 1.66 -15.50 -3.49
N PHE A 169 0.80 -15.77 -2.51
CA PHE A 169 -0.41 -16.60 -2.67
C PHE A 169 -1.39 -16.09 -3.73
N LEU A 170 -1.24 -14.85 -4.23
CA LEU A 170 -2.04 -14.30 -5.32
C LEU A 170 -1.62 -14.77 -6.72
N GLY A 171 -0.57 -15.59 -6.81
CA GLY A 171 -0.08 -16.15 -8.07
C GLY A 171 0.61 -15.12 -8.96
N LYS A 172 0.83 -15.51 -10.23
CA LYS A 172 1.55 -14.67 -11.20
C LYS A 172 0.90 -13.30 -11.40
N LEU A 173 -0.43 -13.24 -11.44
CA LEU A 173 -1.15 -11.99 -11.68
C LEU A 173 -0.87 -10.95 -10.56
N GLY A 174 -0.76 -11.39 -9.30
CA GLY A 174 -0.36 -10.53 -8.19
C GLY A 174 1.10 -10.08 -8.30
N HIS A 175 1.99 -10.97 -8.74
CA HIS A 175 3.43 -10.74 -8.87
C HIS A 175 3.78 -9.73 -9.98
N GLU A 176 2.99 -9.65 -11.05
CA GLU A 176 3.22 -8.76 -12.19
C GLU A 176 3.40 -7.28 -11.79
N LYS A 177 2.77 -6.83 -10.69
CA LYS A 177 2.93 -5.46 -10.17
C LYS A 177 4.37 -5.13 -9.79
N LEU A 178 5.12 -6.09 -9.27
CA LEU A 178 6.54 -5.95 -8.98
C LEU A 178 7.35 -6.05 -10.28
N GLU A 179 7.07 -7.06 -11.10
CA GLU A 179 7.80 -7.32 -12.33
C GLU A 179 7.79 -6.12 -13.30
N ILE A 180 6.62 -5.53 -13.55
CA ILE A 180 6.53 -4.36 -14.44
C ILE A 180 7.32 -3.16 -13.90
N CYS A 181 7.35 -2.98 -12.59
CA CYS A 181 8.09 -1.91 -11.94
C CYS A 181 9.60 -2.08 -12.16
N GLU A 182 10.13 -3.28 -11.92
CA GLU A 182 11.55 -3.58 -12.06
C GLU A 182 12.00 -3.49 -13.53
N LYS A 183 11.28 -4.15 -14.43
CA LYS A 183 11.61 -4.18 -15.85
C LYS A 183 11.55 -2.79 -16.47
N PHE A 184 10.47 -2.03 -16.28
CA PHE A 184 10.36 -0.71 -16.88
C PHE A 184 11.25 0.35 -16.24
N SER A 185 11.66 0.20 -14.98
CA SER A 185 12.67 1.09 -14.41
C SER A 185 13.99 0.93 -15.19
N ALA A 186 14.42 -0.31 -15.42
CA ALA A 186 15.64 -0.59 -16.20
C ALA A 186 15.52 -0.14 -17.67
N ILE A 187 14.37 -0.39 -18.31
CA ILE A 187 14.11 0.05 -19.69
C ILE A 187 14.10 1.58 -19.77
N ALA A 188 13.46 2.27 -18.82
CA ALA A 188 13.44 3.73 -18.80
C ALA A 188 14.84 4.32 -18.67
N ASP A 189 15.68 3.75 -17.79
CA ASP A 189 17.08 4.17 -17.64
C ASP A 189 17.89 3.93 -18.92
N GLN A 190 17.71 2.77 -19.58
CA GLN A 190 18.40 2.42 -20.83
C GLN A 190 18.03 3.35 -21.99
N GLU A 191 16.74 3.64 -22.14
CA GLU A 191 16.19 4.44 -23.26
C GLU A 191 16.21 5.95 -22.97
N GLY A 192 16.67 6.35 -21.78
CA GLY A 192 16.79 7.76 -21.38
C GLY A 192 15.45 8.44 -21.08
N PHE A 193 14.42 7.67 -20.73
CA PHE A 193 13.14 8.22 -20.28
C PHE A 193 13.21 8.71 -18.84
N SER A 194 12.68 9.90 -18.59
CA SER A 194 12.45 10.35 -17.21
C SER A 194 11.32 9.52 -16.59
N HIS A 195 11.57 8.89 -15.44
CA HIS A 195 10.57 8.05 -14.81
C HIS A 195 10.35 8.36 -13.33
N ASN A 196 9.17 7.99 -12.87
CA ASN A 196 8.79 8.02 -11.47
C ASN A 196 7.96 6.77 -11.16
N ILE A 197 8.66 5.66 -10.96
CA ILE A 197 8.12 4.31 -10.77
C ILE A 197 8.43 3.85 -9.34
N SER A 198 7.43 3.35 -8.60
CA SER A 198 7.65 2.76 -7.27
C SER A 198 6.53 1.79 -6.87
N VAL A 199 6.93 0.72 -6.16
CA VAL A 199 6.04 -0.26 -5.50
C VAL A 199 6.17 -0.24 -3.97
N ARG A 200 6.81 0.79 -3.41
CA ARG A 200 6.99 0.93 -1.96
C ARG A 200 5.74 1.54 -1.32
N GLU A 201 5.29 0.96 -0.21
CA GLU A 201 4.09 1.43 0.50
C GLU A 201 4.23 2.89 0.97
N GLU A 202 5.43 3.29 1.40
CA GLU A 202 5.71 4.66 1.83
C GLU A 202 5.70 5.69 0.68
N ASP A 203 5.75 5.23 -0.58
CA ASP A 203 5.75 6.09 -1.77
C ASP A 203 4.34 6.28 -2.37
N ARG A 204 3.32 5.72 -1.71
CA ARG A 204 1.92 5.80 -2.19
C ARG A 204 1.41 7.24 -2.20
N ILE A 205 0.72 7.60 -3.27
CA ILE A 205 0.17 8.94 -3.47
C ILE A 205 -1.36 8.84 -3.42
N TYR A 206 -2.02 9.76 -2.71
CA TYR A 206 -3.47 9.75 -2.50
C TYR A 206 -4.11 11.11 -2.78
N GLY A 207 -5.43 11.09 -3.03
CA GLY A 207 -6.26 12.28 -3.19
C GLY A 207 -5.81 13.18 -4.34
N HIS A 208 -5.90 14.50 -4.15
CA HIS A 208 -5.59 15.46 -5.21
C HIS A 208 -4.14 15.40 -5.73
N GLU A 209 -3.18 14.96 -4.91
CA GLU A 209 -1.79 14.81 -5.37
C GLU A 209 -1.63 13.62 -6.31
N TRP A 210 -2.48 12.60 -6.20
CA TRP A 210 -2.52 11.49 -7.15
C TRP A 210 -2.93 12.00 -8.54
N ILE A 211 -4.02 12.76 -8.62
CA ILE A 211 -4.46 13.39 -9.88
C ILE A 211 -3.37 14.28 -10.48
N LYS A 212 -2.65 15.06 -9.66
CA LYS A 212 -1.50 15.86 -10.13
C LYS A 212 -0.35 15.00 -10.65
N PHE A 213 -0.04 13.90 -9.97
CA PHE A 213 0.98 12.96 -10.41
C PHE A 213 0.65 12.39 -11.78
N LEU A 214 -0.58 11.89 -11.97
CA LEU A 214 -1.06 11.41 -13.28
C LEU A 214 -1.04 12.51 -14.35
N GLN A 215 -1.39 13.74 -13.98
CA GLN A 215 -1.28 14.90 -14.86
C GLN A 215 0.16 15.37 -15.13
N SER A 216 1.15 14.80 -14.44
CA SER A 216 2.57 15.11 -14.64
C SER A 216 3.29 14.06 -15.47
N THR A 217 2.67 12.89 -15.68
CA THR A 217 3.20 11.73 -16.41
C THR A 217 2.58 11.63 -17.80
N ARG A 218 3.38 11.26 -18.82
CA ARG A 218 2.85 10.99 -20.17
C ARG A 218 2.22 9.61 -20.21
N VAL A 219 2.97 8.62 -19.75
CA VAL A 219 2.57 7.22 -19.70
C VAL A 219 2.41 6.77 -18.26
N GLN A 220 1.39 5.96 -18.02
CA GLN A 220 1.21 5.22 -16.78
C GLN A 220 1.33 3.71 -17.04
N LEU A 221 2.16 3.05 -16.24
CA LEU A 221 2.26 1.60 -16.27
C LEU A 221 1.06 0.93 -15.59
N GLY A 222 0.73 -0.29 -15.98
CA GLY A 222 -0.36 -1.06 -15.39
C GLY A 222 -0.25 -2.55 -15.63
N THR A 223 -0.97 -3.33 -14.83
CA THR A 223 -1.10 -4.77 -14.95
C THR A 223 -2.56 -5.14 -14.71
N PRO A 224 -3.02 -6.32 -15.11
CA PRO A 224 -4.28 -6.87 -14.61
C PRO A 224 -4.31 -6.86 -13.08
N SER A 225 -5.50 -6.71 -12.50
CA SER A 225 -5.69 -6.67 -11.05
C SER A 225 -6.46 -7.90 -10.58
N GLY A 226 -6.21 -8.31 -9.33
CA GLY A 226 -6.83 -9.47 -8.68
C GLY A 226 -5.81 -10.55 -8.36
N ALA A 227 -6.17 -11.81 -8.56
CA ALA A 227 -5.38 -12.99 -8.22
C ALA A 227 -5.55 -14.11 -9.27
N SER A 228 -4.47 -14.79 -9.63
CA SER A 228 -4.52 -15.98 -10.51
C SER A 228 -4.52 -17.31 -9.75
N VAL A 229 -4.51 -17.22 -8.42
CA VAL A 229 -4.70 -18.33 -7.49
C VAL A 229 -5.73 -17.89 -6.45
N VAL A 230 -6.66 -18.79 -6.15
CA VAL A 230 -7.70 -18.59 -5.12
C VAL A 230 -7.51 -19.64 -4.04
N ASP A 231 -7.35 -19.17 -2.81
CA ASP A 231 -7.21 -20.02 -1.63
C ASP A 231 -8.58 -20.26 -0.99
N MET A 232 -9.17 -21.40 -1.30
CA MET A 232 -10.50 -21.77 -0.81
C MET A 232 -10.55 -21.93 0.70
N ASP A 233 -9.53 -22.56 1.29
CA ASP A 233 -9.59 -23.06 2.67
C ASP A 233 -8.51 -22.45 3.59
N GLY A 234 -7.62 -21.60 3.07
CA GLY A 234 -6.55 -20.95 3.82
C GLY A 234 -5.19 -21.64 3.76
N GLN A 235 -5.11 -22.81 3.11
CA GLN A 235 -3.91 -23.64 3.10
C GLN A 235 -2.74 -22.99 2.33
N ILE A 236 -3.04 -22.19 1.30
CA ILE A 236 -2.01 -21.53 0.49
C ILE A 236 -1.43 -20.33 1.25
N VAL A 237 -2.29 -19.56 1.92
CA VAL A 237 -1.86 -18.46 2.81
C VAL A 237 -0.99 -19.02 3.94
N GLU A 238 -1.41 -20.09 4.60
CA GLU A 238 -0.62 -20.75 5.65
C GLU A 238 0.72 -21.28 5.12
N ALA A 239 0.73 -21.88 3.92
CA ALA A 239 1.94 -22.34 3.26
C ALA A 239 2.93 -21.18 3.00
N GLU A 240 2.45 -20.02 2.53
CA GLU A 240 3.31 -18.84 2.35
C GLU A 240 3.91 -18.37 3.68
N LEU A 241 3.10 -18.26 4.73
CA LEU A 241 3.58 -17.79 6.03
C LEU A 241 4.66 -18.70 6.61
N ASN A 242 4.46 -20.02 6.52
CA ASN A 242 5.46 -20.97 6.98
C ASN A 242 6.71 -20.94 6.10
N PHE A 243 6.54 -20.93 4.77
CA PHE A 243 7.65 -20.86 3.82
C PHE A 243 8.53 -19.64 4.05
N ARG A 244 7.93 -18.45 4.25
CA ARG A 244 8.66 -17.19 4.46
C ARG A 244 9.25 -17.04 5.86
N ARG A 245 8.73 -17.77 6.85
CA ARG A 245 9.36 -17.88 8.18
C ARG A 245 10.62 -18.75 8.12
N GLU A 246 10.57 -19.83 7.37
CA GLU A 246 11.70 -20.76 7.19
C GLU A 246 12.74 -20.25 6.20
N ASN A 247 12.32 -19.50 5.18
CA ASN A 247 13.14 -19.03 4.07
C ASN A 247 12.91 -17.52 3.83
N PRO A 248 13.36 -16.64 4.74
CA PRO A 248 13.00 -15.22 4.70
C PRO A 248 13.39 -14.48 3.42
N HIS A 249 14.45 -14.94 2.75
CA HIS A 249 14.98 -14.32 1.54
C HIS A 249 14.56 -15.03 0.24
N ALA A 250 13.78 -16.10 0.34
CA ALA A 250 13.31 -16.83 -0.84
C ALA A 250 12.32 -15.98 -1.65
N GLY A 251 12.51 -15.95 -2.96
CA GLY A 251 11.70 -15.17 -3.88
C GLY A 251 10.38 -15.85 -4.25
N PHE A 252 9.54 -15.11 -4.99
CA PHE A 252 8.26 -15.61 -5.51
C PHE A 252 8.41 -16.90 -6.30
N ASN A 253 9.42 -17.04 -7.16
CA ASN A 253 9.59 -18.20 -8.03
C ASN A 253 9.80 -19.51 -7.26
N GLU A 254 10.54 -19.47 -6.15
CA GLU A 254 10.77 -20.65 -5.31
C GLU A 254 9.47 -21.10 -4.64
N PHE A 255 8.71 -20.15 -4.09
CA PHE A 255 7.39 -20.44 -3.52
C PHE A 255 6.42 -20.92 -4.61
N PHE A 256 6.44 -20.28 -5.78
CA PHE A 256 5.56 -20.60 -6.89
C PHE A 256 5.73 -22.06 -7.36
N GLU A 257 6.98 -22.47 -7.63
CA GLU A 257 7.27 -23.83 -8.10
C GLU A 257 6.89 -24.89 -7.05
N LYS A 258 7.03 -24.57 -5.76
CA LYS A 258 6.75 -25.51 -4.66
C LYS A 258 5.27 -25.57 -4.27
N HIS A 259 4.55 -24.45 -4.33
CA HIS A 259 3.23 -24.31 -3.70
C HIS A 259 2.10 -23.78 -4.61
N LEU A 260 2.40 -23.10 -5.72
CA LEU A 260 1.36 -22.43 -6.52
C LEU A 260 1.19 -23.01 -7.93
N LYS A 261 2.22 -23.66 -8.48
CA LYS A 261 2.25 -24.13 -9.87
C LYS A 261 1.04 -24.99 -10.24
N GLU A 262 0.58 -25.82 -9.31
CA GLU A 262 -0.59 -26.66 -9.53
C GLU A 262 -1.92 -25.92 -9.40
N HIS A 263 -1.96 -24.74 -8.77
CA HIS A 263 -3.18 -23.94 -8.57
C HIS A 263 -3.34 -22.81 -9.59
N GLU A 264 -2.23 -22.34 -10.16
CA GLU A 264 -2.17 -21.22 -11.09
C GLU A 264 -3.15 -21.39 -12.26
N GLY A 265 -4.07 -20.44 -12.41
CA GLY A 265 -5.02 -20.37 -13.53
C GLY A 265 -6.18 -21.38 -13.45
N LYS A 266 -6.31 -22.18 -12.39
CA LYS A 266 -7.48 -23.06 -12.20
C LYS A 266 -8.74 -22.27 -11.83
N LEU A 267 -8.58 -21.25 -11.01
CA LEU A 267 -9.61 -20.32 -10.59
C LEU A 267 -8.92 -19.00 -10.25
N GLY A 268 -9.49 -17.88 -10.66
CA GLY A 268 -8.89 -16.57 -10.49
C GLY A 268 -9.92 -15.47 -10.39
N ILE A 269 -9.46 -14.30 -9.98
CA ILE A 269 -10.21 -13.05 -10.05
C ILE A 269 -9.36 -12.12 -10.90
N ASP A 270 -9.81 -11.81 -12.11
CA ASP A 270 -9.24 -10.76 -12.97
C ASP A 270 -10.28 -9.64 -13.11
N THR A 271 -9.89 -8.45 -12.67
CA THR A 271 -10.77 -7.28 -12.66
C THR A 271 -10.03 -6.00 -13.09
N ILE A 272 -10.80 -5.00 -13.49
CA ILE A 272 -10.28 -3.67 -13.75
C ILE A 272 -10.01 -2.93 -12.44
N SER A 273 -8.82 -2.34 -12.31
CA SER A 273 -8.47 -1.49 -11.15
C SER A 273 -9.06 -0.09 -11.30
N PRO A 274 -9.44 0.60 -10.21
CA PRO A 274 -9.94 1.97 -10.30
C PRO A 274 -8.91 2.93 -10.91
N ARG A 275 -7.62 2.59 -10.81
CA ARG A 275 -6.52 3.34 -11.41
C ARG A 275 -6.65 3.48 -12.93
N VAL A 276 -7.22 2.49 -13.61
CA VAL A 276 -7.42 2.53 -15.06
C VAL A 276 -8.38 3.67 -15.43
N PHE A 277 -9.47 3.84 -14.66
CA PHE A 277 -10.36 4.99 -14.81
C PHE A 277 -9.63 6.30 -14.53
N GLU A 278 -8.79 6.35 -13.50
CA GLU A 278 -8.02 7.56 -13.17
C GLU A 278 -7.00 7.93 -14.26
N TYR A 279 -6.36 6.95 -14.90
CA TYR A 279 -5.44 7.16 -16.03
C TYR A 279 -6.19 7.75 -17.23
N ALA A 280 -7.32 7.13 -17.62
CA ALA A 280 -8.18 7.61 -18.69
C ALA A 280 -8.74 9.02 -18.41
N ALA A 281 -9.16 9.28 -17.17
CA ALA A 281 -9.71 10.58 -16.77
C ALA A 281 -8.67 11.72 -16.86
N THR A 282 -7.39 11.43 -16.63
CA THR A 282 -6.32 12.42 -16.59
C THR A 282 -5.56 12.60 -17.91
N GLY A 283 -5.80 11.71 -18.87
CA GLY A 283 -5.14 11.69 -20.17
C GLY A 283 -3.70 11.18 -20.10
N ALA A 284 -3.40 10.33 -19.12
CA ALA A 284 -2.17 9.56 -19.12
C ALA A 284 -2.35 8.32 -20.00
N THR A 285 -1.47 8.14 -20.98
CA THR A 285 -1.50 6.98 -21.88
C THR A 285 -1.18 5.73 -21.08
N MET A 286 -1.96 4.68 -21.25
CA MET A 286 -1.74 3.42 -20.56
C MET A 286 -0.76 2.55 -21.35
N VAL A 287 0.32 2.11 -20.72
CA VAL A 287 1.21 1.05 -21.21
C VAL A 287 1.15 -0.07 -20.20
N MET A 288 0.62 -1.23 -20.57
CA MET A 288 0.28 -2.24 -19.58
C MET A 288 0.59 -3.64 -20.08
N HIS A 289 0.87 -4.56 -19.16
CA HIS A 289 0.92 -5.98 -19.50
C HIS A 289 -0.35 -6.44 -20.23
N GLU A 290 -0.24 -7.36 -21.17
CA GLU A 290 -1.42 -7.98 -21.76
C GLU A 290 -2.24 -8.77 -20.73
N GLY A 291 -3.56 -8.69 -20.82
CA GLY A 291 -4.47 -9.38 -19.92
C GLY A 291 -5.93 -9.13 -20.23
N TYR A 292 -6.81 -9.72 -19.42
CA TYR A 292 -8.27 -9.71 -19.63
C TYR A 292 -8.93 -8.42 -19.11
N TYR A 293 -8.48 -7.88 -17.98
CA TYR A 293 -8.98 -6.62 -17.40
C TYR A 293 -10.50 -6.63 -17.16
N GLY A 294 -11.03 -7.77 -16.71
CA GLY A 294 -12.47 -8.01 -16.59
C GLY A 294 -13.27 -7.86 -17.90
N GLY A 295 -12.62 -7.85 -19.06
CA GLY A 295 -13.26 -7.62 -20.37
C GLY A 295 -13.56 -6.15 -20.68
N HIS A 296 -13.05 -5.20 -19.89
CA HIS A 296 -13.37 -3.78 -20.02
C HIS A 296 -12.39 -2.98 -20.90
N LEU A 297 -11.29 -3.60 -21.36
CA LEU A 297 -10.27 -2.93 -22.16
C LEU A 297 -9.96 -3.69 -23.43
N GLU A 298 -9.77 -2.95 -24.53
CA GLU A 298 -9.32 -3.46 -25.80
C GLU A 298 -7.84 -3.10 -26.00
N LYS A 299 -7.05 -4.14 -26.28
CA LYS A 299 -5.62 -4.02 -26.57
C LYS A 299 -5.39 -3.13 -27.79
N ASP A 300 -4.39 -2.25 -27.70
CA ASP A 300 -3.97 -1.31 -28.75
C ASP A 300 -5.01 -0.27 -29.16
N VAL A 301 -6.21 -0.28 -28.56
CA VAL A 301 -7.22 0.78 -28.64
C VAL A 301 -7.23 1.62 -27.37
N HIS A 302 -7.31 0.98 -26.20
CA HIS A 302 -7.36 1.66 -24.90
C HIS A 302 -5.98 1.73 -24.22
N TYR A 303 -5.05 0.84 -24.57
CA TYR A 303 -3.70 0.83 -24.00
C TYR A 303 -2.67 0.22 -24.95
N ILE A 304 -1.41 0.60 -24.81
CA ILE A 304 -0.26 -0.02 -25.48
C ILE A 304 0.08 -1.30 -24.71
N SER A 305 -0.03 -2.45 -25.37
CA SER A 305 0.16 -3.76 -24.73
C SER A 305 1.63 -4.18 -24.69
N VAL A 306 2.08 -4.57 -23.50
CA VAL A 306 3.38 -5.20 -23.24
C VAL A 306 3.15 -6.68 -23.08
N LYS A 307 3.83 -7.51 -23.87
CA LYS A 307 3.77 -8.97 -23.67
C LYS A 307 4.45 -9.34 -22.36
N LYS A 308 3.95 -10.37 -21.69
CA LYS A 308 4.50 -10.80 -20.38
C LYS A 308 5.96 -11.27 -20.46
N ASP A 309 6.39 -11.73 -21.64
CA ASP A 309 7.78 -12.10 -21.93
C ASP A 309 8.66 -10.93 -22.41
N TYR A 310 8.10 -9.72 -22.51
CA TYR A 310 8.75 -8.51 -23.01
C TYR A 310 9.29 -8.61 -24.45
N SER A 311 8.87 -9.61 -25.23
CA SER A 311 9.36 -9.84 -26.60
C SER A 311 9.02 -8.72 -27.58
N ASN A 312 8.08 -7.84 -27.25
CA ASN A 312 7.70 -6.67 -28.04
C ASN A 312 8.20 -5.33 -27.49
N ILE A 313 9.18 -5.33 -26.58
CA ILE A 313 9.56 -4.10 -25.87
C ILE A 313 10.08 -2.99 -26.80
N THR A 314 10.77 -3.34 -27.89
CA THR A 314 11.25 -2.36 -28.88
C THR A 314 10.08 -1.58 -29.51
N ASP A 315 9.02 -2.26 -29.94
CA ASP A 315 7.79 -1.63 -30.46
C ASP A 315 7.12 -0.75 -29.39
N VAL A 316 7.02 -1.25 -28.15
CA VAL A 316 6.44 -0.49 -27.05
C VAL A 316 7.20 0.82 -26.79
N VAL A 317 8.54 0.77 -26.78
CA VAL A 317 9.40 1.95 -26.57
C VAL A 317 9.21 2.97 -27.69
N GLU A 318 9.16 2.53 -28.95
CA GLU A 318 8.89 3.40 -30.10
C GLU A 318 7.52 4.09 -29.99
N ARG A 319 6.49 3.33 -29.57
CA ARG A 319 5.12 3.85 -29.38
C ARG A 319 5.01 4.80 -28.18
N ILE A 320 5.81 4.62 -27.13
CA ILE A 320 5.92 5.55 -25.99
C ILE A 320 6.54 6.90 -26.43
N ALA A 321 7.47 6.86 -27.38
CA ALA A 321 8.11 8.04 -27.94
C ALA A 321 7.19 8.81 -28.90
N ASP A 322 6.27 8.13 -29.59
CA ASP A 322 5.25 8.74 -30.43
C ASP A 322 4.15 9.42 -29.59
N GLN A 323 4.28 10.73 -29.44
CA GLN A 323 3.33 11.55 -28.67
C GLN A 323 1.94 11.64 -29.33
N ALA A 324 1.85 11.53 -30.66
CA ALA A 324 0.57 11.59 -31.36
C ALA A 324 -0.20 10.29 -31.11
N HIS A 325 0.46 9.14 -31.28
CA HIS A 325 -0.09 7.83 -30.95
C HIS A 325 -0.51 7.74 -29.48
N CYS A 326 0.34 8.20 -28.56
CA CYS A 326 0.01 8.25 -27.14
C CYS A 326 -1.27 9.05 -26.85
N ARG A 327 -1.44 10.19 -27.52
CA ARG A 327 -2.63 11.04 -27.36
C ARG A 327 -3.89 10.35 -27.89
N GLU A 328 -3.79 9.64 -29.01
CA GLU A 328 -4.89 8.86 -29.58
C GLU A 328 -5.38 7.80 -28.60
N ILE A 329 -4.47 6.94 -28.11
CA ILE A 329 -4.77 5.90 -27.11
C ILE A 329 -5.42 6.50 -25.85
N ALA A 330 -4.87 7.60 -25.32
CA ALA A 330 -5.44 8.26 -24.14
C ALA A 330 -6.84 8.85 -24.40
N THR A 331 -7.11 9.30 -25.62
CA THR A 331 -8.41 9.85 -26.02
C THR A 331 -9.45 8.75 -26.17
N ASN A 332 -9.09 7.63 -26.80
CA ASN A 332 -9.94 6.45 -26.94
C ASN A 332 -10.33 5.89 -25.56
N ALA A 333 -9.35 5.72 -24.68
CA ALA A 333 -9.59 5.27 -23.31
C ALA A 333 -10.51 6.24 -22.54
N ARG A 334 -10.32 7.56 -22.67
CA ARG A 334 -11.22 8.54 -22.04
C ARG A 334 -12.64 8.44 -22.56
N GLN A 335 -12.82 8.32 -23.87
CA GLN A 335 -14.15 8.20 -24.45
C GLN A 335 -14.88 6.99 -23.85
N HIS A 336 -14.26 5.81 -23.96
CA HIS A 336 -14.85 4.55 -23.53
C HIS A 336 -15.10 4.46 -22.01
N LEU A 337 -14.09 4.81 -21.21
CA LEU A 337 -14.12 4.55 -19.77
C LEU A 337 -14.77 5.68 -18.97
N ILE A 338 -14.79 6.90 -19.50
CA ILE A 338 -15.23 8.10 -18.75
C ILE A 338 -16.45 8.74 -19.38
N LEU A 339 -16.41 9.05 -20.67
CA LEU A 339 -17.44 9.88 -21.32
C LEU A 339 -18.71 9.08 -21.68
N ASP A 340 -18.58 7.79 -21.95
CA ASP A 340 -19.74 6.91 -22.19
C ASP A 340 -20.62 6.72 -20.94
N GLY A 341 -20.12 7.03 -19.73
CA GLY A 341 -20.88 7.01 -18.48
C GLY A 341 -21.21 5.62 -17.93
N ASN A 342 -20.85 4.55 -18.65
CA ASN A 342 -21.13 3.15 -18.30
C ASN A 342 -20.54 2.73 -16.94
N TYR A 343 -19.41 3.32 -16.56
CA TYR A 343 -18.67 3.01 -15.34
C TYR A 343 -18.83 4.08 -14.26
N SER A 344 -19.85 4.93 -14.35
CA SER A 344 -20.11 5.98 -13.35
C SER A 344 -20.64 5.41 -12.03
N TYR A 345 -20.31 6.06 -10.92
CA TYR A 345 -20.93 5.73 -9.62
C TYR A 345 -22.45 5.91 -9.65
N GLN A 346 -22.97 6.89 -10.41
CA GLN A 346 -24.42 7.05 -10.60
C GLN A 346 -25.04 5.75 -11.15
N ARG A 347 -24.46 5.21 -12.24
CA ARG A 347 -24.97 3.98 -12.87
C ARG A 347 -24.85 2.76 -11.95
N PHE A 348 -23.78 2.68 -11.17
CA PHE A 348 -23.62 1.66 -10.15
C PHE A 348 -24.72 1.76 -9.07
N VAL A 349 -24.98 2.96 -8.55
CA VAL A 349 -25.99 3.16 -7.50
C VAL A 349 -27.40 2.91 -8.02
N GLU A 350 -27.71 3.24 -9.28
CA GLU A 350 -28.97 2.86 -9.92
C GLU A 350 -29.18 1.33 -9.89
N LYS A 351 -28.14 0.55 -10.22
CA LYS A 351 -28.20 -0.93 -10.13
C LYS A 351 -28.36 -1.40 -8.69
N PHE A 352 -27.66 -0.78 -7.74
CA PHE A 352 -27.81 -1.08 -6.32
C PHE A 352 -29.25 -0.83 -5.83
N ASP A 353 -29.84 0.31 -6.19
CA ASP A 353 -31.22 0.65 -5.84
C ASP A 353 -32.23 -0.33 -6.47
N ASP A 354 -31.98 -0.79 -7.70
CA ASP A 354 -32.82 -1.80 -8.36
C ASP A 354 -32.74 -3.17 -7.68
N VAL A 355 -31.58 -3.53 -7.13
CA VAL A 355 -31.41 -4.73 -6.28
C VAL A 355 -32.16 -4.56 -4.97
N VAL A 356 -32.04 -3.39 -4.32
CA VAL A 356 -32.76 -3.08 -3.09
C VAL A 356 -34.27 -3.17 -3.30
N ASP A 357 -34.82 -2.53 -4.34
CA ASP A 357 -36.27 -2.55 -4.61
C ASP A 357 -36.81 -3.94 -4.92
N ARG A 358 -35.99 -4.85 -5.47
CA ARG A 358 -36.39 -6.23 -5.75
C ARG A 358 -36.51 -7.07 -4.49
N HIS A 359 -35.59 -6.92 -3.54
CA HIS A 359 -35.47 -7.80 -2.38
C HIS A 359 -36.02 -7.21 -1.09
N ALA A 360 -35.99 -5.89 -0.91
CA ALA A 360 -36.44 -5.23 0.30
C ALA A 360 -37.93 -5.51 0.58
N PRO A 361 -38.35 -5.56 1.85
CA PRO A 361 -39.75 -5.78 2.20
C PRO A 361 -40.68 -4.72 1.58
N LYS A 362 -41.71 -5.16 0.87
CA LYS A 362 -42.71 -4.27 0.23
C LYS A 362 -43.54 -3.43 1.21
N ASN A 363 -43.65 -3.89 2.46
CA ASN A 363 -44.28 -3.13 3.55
C ASN A 363 -43.17 -2.48 4.39
N THR A 364 -42.77 -1.26 4.00
CA THR A 364 -41.78 -0.44 4.71
C THR A 364 -42.23 -0.22 6.15
N LEU A 365 -41.31 -0.41 7.11
CA LEU A 365 -41.60 -0.11 8.51
C LEU A 365 -41.71 1.41 8.68
N VAL A 366 -42.88 1.89 9.11
CA VAL A 366 -43.25 3.32 9.21
C VAL A 366 -42.40 4.12 10.23
N LYS A 367 -41.43 3.50 10.91
CA LYS A 367 -40.53 4.23 11.81
C LYS A 367 -39.57 5.08 10.99
N THR A 368 -39.89 6.36 10.86
CA THR A 368 -38.95 7.37 10.36
C THR A 368 -37.72 7.40 11.27
N VAL A 369 -36.54 7.12 10.72
CA VAL A 369 -35.27 7.33 11.44
C VAL A 369 -34.89 8.79 11.27
N ASP A 370 -34.87 9.55 12.37
CA ASP A 370 -34.37 10.93 12.37
C ASP A 370 -32.85 10.92 12.19
N GLU A 371 -32.38 11.38 11.02
CA GLU A 371 -30.96 11.38 10.64
C GLU A 371 -30.10 12.20 11.62
N ILE A 372 -30.65 13.29 12.17
CA ILE A 372 -29.90 14.15 13.10
C ILE A 372 -29.64 13.41 14.41
N SER A 373 -30.67 12.77 14.97
CA SER A 373 -30.57 11.98 16.19
C SER A 373 -29.71 10.73 16.00
N PHE A 374 -29.82 10.06 14.86
CA PHE A 374 -28.95 8.93 14.50
C PHE A 374 -27.48 9.36 14.41
N ASN A 375 -27.17 10.44 13.68
CA ASN A 375 -25.80 10.91 13.57
C ASN A 375 -25.25 11.38 14.92
N ARG A 376 -26.08 12.04 15.75
CA ARG A 376 -25.68 12.46 17.10
C ARG A 376 -25.34 11.28 18.00
N SER A 377 -26.12 10.19 17.96
CA SER A 377 -25.79 9.02 18.78
C SER A 377 -24.44 8.40 18.39
N LEU A 378 -24.09 8.41 17.09
CA LEU A 378 -22.77 7.97 16.62
C LEU A 378 -21.63 8.91 17.02
N GLU A 379 -21.88 10.23 17.05
CA GLU A 379 -20.91 11.19 17.60
C GLU A 379 -20.69 10.97 19.10
N GLU A 380 -21.76 10.74 19.86
CA GLU A 380 -21.71 10.58 21.32
C GLU A 380 -21.08 9.24 21.74
N LYS A 381 -21.44 8.16 21.05
CA LYS A 381 -21.01 6.80 21.42
C LYS A 381 -19.66 6.41 20.83
N HIS A 382 -19.38 6.80 19.59
CA HIS A 382 -18.22 6.33 18.83
C HIS A 382 -17.28 7.45 18.38
N GLU A 383 -17.54 8.71 18.76
CA GLU A 383 -16.84 9.89 18.25
C GLU A 383 -16.76 9.91 16.72
N GLN A 384 -17.80 9.44 16.01
CA GLN A 384 -17.76 9.33 14.55
C GLN A 384 -17.34 10.68 13.92
N ALA A 385 -16.22 10.63 13.18
CA ALA A 385 -15.55 11.81 12.67
C ALA A 385 -15.93 12.13 11.23
N LEU A 386 -16.46 11.16 10.50
CA LEU A 386 -16.76 11.28 9.08
C LEU A 386 -18.24 10.99 8.82
N PHE A 387 -18.89 11.93 8.13
CA PHE A 387 -20.29 11.81 7.69
C PHE A 387 -20.41 12.09 6.20
N PHE A 388 -21.45 11.54 5.59
CA PHE A 388 -21.71 11.62 4.16
C PHE A 388 -23.06 12.30 3.91
N ASP A 389 -23.09 13.18 2.92
CA ASP A 389 -24.30 13.88 2.45
C ASP A 389 -24.37 13.87 0.91
N LYS A 390 -25.39 14.52 0.35
CA LYS A 390 -25.57 14.62 -1.10
C LYS A 390 -24.48 15.44 -1.81
N LYS A 391 -23.58 16.10 -1.08
CA LYS A 391 -22.48 16.91 -1.63
C LYS A 391 -21.11 16.24 -1.44
N GLY A 392 -21.01 15.15 -0.69
CA GLY A 392 -19.73 14.51 -0.38
C GLY A 392 -19.66 14.01 1.04
N TRP A 393 -18.47 14.17 1.63
CA TRP A 393 -18.20 13.83 3.01
C TRP A 393 -17.63 15.03 3.75
N ALA A 394 -17.84 15.05 5.07
CA ALA A 394 -17.37 16.11 5.94
C ALA A 394 -16.85 15.56 7.27
N PHE A 395 -15.88 16.27 7.85
CA PHE A 395 -15.45 16.01 9.21
C PHE A 395 -16.43 16.60 10.22
N SER A 396 -16.79 15.84 11.25
CA SER A 396 -17.63 16.29 12.36
C SER A 396 -16.89 17.26 13.30
N ASN A 397 -17.63 17.82 14.25
CA ASN A 397 -17.09 18.75 15.26
C ASN A 397 -16.61 18.06 16.55
N THR A 398 -16.60 16.72 16.57
CA THR A 398 -16.03 15.93 17.68
C THR A 398 -14.52 16.23 17.85
N PRO A 399 -13.92 15.94 19.02
CA PRO A 399 -12.48 16.05 19.20
C PRO A 399 -11.68 15.33 18.11
N THR A 400 -12.08 14.09 17.80
CA THR A 400 -11.47 13.27 16.75
C THR A 400 -11.65 13.89 15.35
N GLY A 401 -12.85 14.38 15.00
CA GLY A 401 -13.09 15.09 13.74
C GLY A 401 -12.23 16.35 13.55
N LYS A 402 -12.09 17.16 14.60
CA LYS A 402 -11.21 18.35 14.58
C LYS A 402 -9.74 17.98 14.43
N ALA A 403 -9.28 16.92 15.10
CA ALA A 403 -7.91 16.43 14.99
C ALA A 403 -7.59 15.96 13.56
N LEU A 404 -8.47 15.16 12.95
CA LEU A 404 -8.32 14.70 11.57
C LEU A 404 -8.31 15.85 10.56
N LYS A 405 -9.25 16.79 10.68
CA LYS A 405 -9.30 17.98 9.83
C LYS A 405 -8.02 18.81 9.93
N THR A 406 -7.48 18.96 11.14
CA THR A 406 -6.22 19.67 11.38
C THR A 406 -5.04 18.94 10.75
N ARG A 407 -4.96 17.62 10.93
CA ARG A 407 -3.93 16.77 10.30
C ARG A 407 -3.99 16.85 8.78
N PHE A 408 -5.17 16.73 8.19
CA PHE A 408 -5.41 16.82 6.75
C PHE A 408 -4.94 18.17 6.18
N ASN A 409 -5.31 19.28 6.84
CA ASN A 409 -4.88 20.62 6.45
C ASN A 409 -3.36 20.82 6.59
N LYS A 410 -2.76 20.33 7.68
CA LYS A 410 -1.29 20.37 7.89
C LYS A 410 -0.58 19.61 6.78
N ALA A 411 -1.02 18.39 6.48
CA ALA A 411 -0.46 17.55 5.42
C ALA A 411 -0.50 18.25 4.05
N GLY A 412 -1.63 18.89 3.71
CA GLY A 412 -1.76 19.69 2.50
C GLY A 412 -0.73 20.83 2.43
N ARG A 413 -0.60 21.62 3.51
CA ARG A 413 0.36 22.74 3.58
C ARG A 413 1.81 22.31 3.44
N LEU A 414 2.21 21.19 4.06
CA LEU A 414 3.59 20.69 4.00
C LEU A 414 4.06 20.43 2.56
N ARG A 415 3.17 19.94 1.68
CA ARG A 415 3.47 19.69 0.26
C ARG A 415 3.70 20.96 -0.57
N HIS A 416 3.41 22.13 -0.01
CA HIS A 416 3.63 23.44 -0.65
C HIS A 416 4.88 24.17 -0.13
N ILE A 417 5.59 23.64 0.86
CA ILE A 417 6.84 24.23 1.37
C ILE A 417 7.91 24.20 0.26
N PRO A 418 8.67 25.29 0.02
CA PRO A 418 9.75 25.31 -0.94
C PRO A 418 10.79 24.21 -0.68
N ILE A 419 11.32 23.60 -1.75
CA ILE A 419 12.31 22.49 -1.71
C ILE A 419 11.73 21.20 -1.12
N VAL A 420 11.39 21.18 0.18
CA VAL A 420 10.87 20.01 0.90
C VAL A 420 9.55 19.53 0.29
N GLY A 421 8.64 20.44 -0.04
CA GLY A 421 7.35 20.10 -0.64
C GLY A 421 7.48 19.43 -2.02
N LYS A 422 8.51 19.77 -2.81
CA LYS A 422 8.79 19.08 -4.09
C LYS A 422 9.18 17.62 -3.83
N THR A 423 10.05 17.39 -2.86
CA THR A 423 10.43 16.04 -2.42
C THR A 423 9.21 15.26 -1.92
N LEU A 424 8.42 15.83 -1.00
CA LEU A 424 7.23 15.19 -0.43
C LEU A 424 6.19 14.81 -1.51
N LYS A 425 6.03 15.63 -2.56
CA LYS A 425 5.15 15.32 -3.70
C LYS A 425 5.70 14.21 -4.59
N ARG A 426 7.02 14.14 -4.76
CA ARG A 426 7.68 13.11 -5.57
C ARG A 426 7.63 11.75 -4.87
N ILE A 427 8.03 11.71 -3.59
CA ILE A 427 8.09 10.45 -2.84
C ILE A 427 6.69 9.94 -2.55
N GLY A 428 5.75 10.80 -2.15
CA GLY A 428 4.42 10.38 -1.70
C GLY A 428 4.36 10.18 -0.18
N GLY A 429 3.44 9.33 0.27
CA GLY A 429 3.22 9.01 1.67
C GLY A 429 2.50 10.11 2.47
N ASP A 430 2.42 9.88 3.79
CA ASP A 430 1.97 10.90 4.75
C ASP A 430 3.09 11.94 4.93
N PRO A 431 2.87 13.20 4.50
CA PRO A 431 3.90 14.24 4.55
C PRO A 431 4.30 14.63 5.97
N ILE A 432 3.47 14.37 6.98
CA ILE A 432 3.81 14.64 8.38
C ILE A 432 4.85 13.62 8.85
N ILE A 433 4.56 12.32 8.66
CA ILE A 433 5.47 11.23 9.02
C ILE A 433 6.79 11.35 8.25
N LYS A 434 6.73 11.67 6.95
CA LYS A 434 7.93 11.89 6.14
C LYS A 434 8.76 13.07 6.60
N LEU A 435 8.14 14.16 7.04
CA LEU A 435 8.88 15.29 7.57
C LEU A 435 9.58 14.96 8.89
N GLU A 436 8.95 14.17 9.76
CA GLU A 436 9.54 13.70 11.01
C GLU A 436 10.73 12.78 10.77
N GLU A 437 10.60 11.82 9.85
CA GLU A 437 11.69 10.94 9.39
C GLU A 437 12.88 11.75 8.84
N LEU A 438 12.62 12.71 7.94
CA LEU A 438 13.66 13.56 7.35
C LEU A 438 14.31 14.50 8.38
N SER A 439 13.54 15.00 9.34
CA SER A 439 14.03 15.84 10.43
C SER A 439 14.98 15.07 11.35
N LEU A 440 14.63 13.83 11.69
CA LEU A 440 15.49 12.93 12.45
C LEU A 440 16.79 12.66 11.69
N GLY A 441 16.69 12.26 10.41
CA GLY A 441 17.87 12.00 9.57
C GLY A 441 18.80 13.21 9.49
N ALA A 442 18.26 14.42 9.30
CA ALA A 442 19.05 15.65 9.27
C ALA A 442 19.72 15.95 10.63
N THR A 443 19.01 15.71 11.73
CA THR A 443 19.53 15.92 13.09
C THR A 443 20.67 14.94 13.39
N LEU A 444 20.50 13.66 13.03
CA LEU A 444 21.53 12.63 13.13
C LEU A 444 22.76 12.99 12.28
N ALA A 445 22.54 13.37 11.01
CA ALA A 445 23.60 13.83 10.11
C ALA A 445 24.37 15.04 10.64
N TRP A 446 23.73 15.90 11.44
CA TRP A 446 24.38 17.08 12.02
C TRP A 446 25.15 16.78 13.31
N ARG A 447 24.56 15.97 14.20
CA ARG A 447 25.04 15.77 15.57
C ARG A 447 26.00 14.60 15.73
N VAL A 448 25.90 13.57 14.89
CA VAL A 448 26.74 12.37 14.95
C VAL A 448 27.91 12.52 13.96
N PRO A 449 29.18 12.55 14.42
CA PRO A 449 30.33 12.88 13.58
C PRO A 449 30.49 12.05 12.31
N GLU A 450 30.28 10.74 12.36
CA GLU A 450 30.38 9.81 11.22
C GLU A 450 29.25 10.03 10.19
N PHE A 451 28.02 10.30 10.63
CA PHE A 451 26.91 10.60 9.72
C PHE A 451 27.12 11.98 9.05
N LYS A 452 27.73 12.91 9.79
CA LYS A 452 28.16 14.19 9.23
C LYS A 452 29.22 14.00 8.13
N LYS A 453 30.13 13.04 8.27
CA LYS A 453 31.10 12.70 7.21
C LYS A 453 30.38 12.18 5.95
N LEU A 454 29.40 11.29 6.09
CA LEU A 454 28.60 10.81 4.95
C LEU A 454 27.88 11.95 4.22
N MET A 455 27.28 12.88 4.98
CA MET A 455 26.64 14.06 4.42
C MET A 455 27.63 14.97 3.67
N HIS A 456 28.82 15.22 4.22
CA HIS A 456 29.85 15.99 3.53
C HIS A 456 30.36 15.30 2.27
N LEU A 457 30.53 13.97 2.32
CA LEU A 457 30.96 13.19 1.18
C LEU A 457 29.93 13.28 0.05
N TRP A 458 28.64 13.14 0.36
CA TRP A 458 27.58 13.36 -0.61
C TRP A 458 27.59 14.79 -1.17
N LEU A 459 27.71 15.82 -0.32
CA LEU A 459 27.77 17.22 -0.77
C LEU A 459 28.95 17.47 -1.72
N ARG A 460 30.12 16.91 -1.42
CA ARG A 460 31.34 17.02 -2.24
C ARG A 460 31.17 16.39 -3.62
N HIS A 461 30.47 15.25 -3.67
CA HIS A 461 30.31 14.47 -4.90
C HIS A 461 28.92 14.59 -5.54
N ARG A 462 28.04 15.48 -5.07
CA ARG A 462 26.64 15.60 -5.51
C ARG A 462 26.47 15.66 -7.03
N LYS A 463 27.38 16.34 -7.74
CA LYS A 463 27.34 16.44 -9.21
C LYS A 463 27.59 15.11 -9.93
N GLN A 464 28.28 14.17 -9.30
CA GLN A 464 28.56 12.83 -9.80
C GLN A 464 27.45 11.82 -9.42
N MET A 465 26.49 12.25 -8.60
CA MET A 465 25.36 11.44 -8.13
C MET A 465 24.03 12.18 -8.35
N PRO A 466 23.67 12.54 -9.59
CA PRO A 466 22.43 13.28 -9.87
C PRO A 466 21.17 12.53 -9.43
N ASP A 467 21.24 11.19 -9.40
CA ASP A 467 20.12 10.30 -9.08
C ASP A 467 19.93 10.07 -7.57
N ILE A 468 20.97 10.34 -6.76
CA ILE A 468 20.89 10.18 -5.31
C ILE A 468 20.37 11.45 -4.67
N THR A 469 19.18 11.34 -4.10
CA THR A 469 18.47 12.47 -3.54
C THR A 469 18.78 12.61 -2.05
N TRP A 470 18.71 13.84 -1.52
CA TRP A 470 19.04 14.10 -0.13
C TRP A 470 18.13 13.32 0.84
N ASP A 471 16.86 13.12 0.49
CA ASP A 471 15.90 12.35 1.28
C ASP A 471 16.24 10.87 1.38
N GLN A 472 16.79 10.29 0.32
CA GLN A 472 17.26 8.90 0.30
C GLN A 472 18.45 8.73 1.25
N LEU A 473 19.43 9.62 1.17
CA LEU A 473 20.57 9.64 2.09
C LEU A 473 20.13 9.83 3.55
N LEU A 474 19.21 10.75 3.82
CA LEU A 474 18.72 10.95 5.19
C LEU A 474 17.99 9.73 5.74
N LYS A 475 17.21 9.02 4.91
CA LYS A 475 16.57 7.76 5.32
C LYS A 475 17.61 6.71 5.69
N GLU A 476 18.68 6.56 4.90
CA GLU A 476 19.78 5.64 5.22
C GLU A 476 20.53 6.05 6.50
N ILE A 477 20.70 7.35 6.75
CA ILE A 477 21.25 7.87 8.02
C ILE A 477 20.34 7.54 9.20
N VAL A 478 19.01 7.58 9.05
CA VAL A 478 18.09 7.11 10.11
C VAL A 478 18.31 5.63 10.40
N VAL A 479 18.44 4.80 9.37
CA VAL A 479 18.74 3.36 9.53
C VAL A 479 20.05 3.15 10.28
N PHE A 480 21.13 3.82 9.87
CA PHE A 480 22.41 3.76 10.60
C PHE A 480 22.29 4.29 12.04
N GLY A 481 21.48 5.32 12.27
CA GLY A 481 21.19 5.82 13.61
C GLY A 481 20.46 4.81 14.48
N LEU A 482 19.50 4.05 13.93
CA LEU A 482 18.82 2.97 14.64
C LEU A 482 19.78 1.85 15.01
N ILE A 483 20.62 1.42 14.06
CA ILE A 483 21.65 0.42 14.29
C ILE A 483 22.59 0.88 15.41
N LYS A 484 23.16 2.10 15.29
CA LYS A 484 24.10 2.64 16.28
C LYS A 484 23.48 2.79 17.67
N SER A 485 22.24 3.26 17.74
CA SER A 485 21.48 3.35 19.00
C SER A 485 21.31 1.97 19.64
N SER A 486 20.91 0.97 18.86
CA SER A 486 20.70 -0.39 19.34
C SER A 486 22.00 -1.04 19.83
N GLN A 487 23.10 -0.83 19.10
CA GLN A 487 24.47 -1.22 19.52
C GLN A 487 24.87 -0.56 20.85
N SER A 488 24.34 0.63 21.14
CA SER A 488 24.60 1.40 22.36
C SER A 488 23.66 1.05 23.52
N GLY A 489 22.81 0.03 23.37
CA GLY A 489 21.80 -0.35 24.36
C GLY A 489 20.58 0.61 24.41
N LEU A 490 20.47 1.57 23.49
CA LEU A 490 19.33 2.48 23.39
C LEU A 490 18.22 1.83 22.55
N VAL A 491 17.03 1.72 23.12
CA VAL A 491 15.90 1.02 22.48
C VAL A 491 14.95 2.03 21.84
N TYR A 492 15.13 2.27 20.54
CA TYR A 492 14.19 3.08 19.75
C TYR A 492 13.33 2.24 18.81
N ALA A 493 13.72 1.00 18.48
CA ALA A 493 12.89 0.06 17.75
C ALA A 493 12.03 -0.80 18.70
N GLN A 494 10.99 -1.44 18.17
CA GLN A 494 10.07 -2.28 18.95
C GLN A 494 10.77 -3.43 19.70
N THR A 495 11.81 -4.00 19.11
CA THR A 495 12.61 -5.09 19.68
C THR A 495 14.06 -4.63 19.78
N PRO A 496 14.73 -4.78 20.94
CA PRO A 496 16.16 -4.54 21.04
C PRO A 496 16.95 -5.53 20.18
N PHE A 497 17.96 -5.06 19.47
CA PHE A 497 18.81 -5.89 18.61
C PHE A 497 20.26 -5.43 18.60
N HIS A 498 21.17 -6.31 18.21
CA HIS A 498 22.50 -5.95 17.75
C HIS A 498 22.66 -6.32 16.28
N THR A 499 23.63 -5.73 15.62
CA THR A 499 24.01 -6.07 14.25
C THR A 499 25.46 -6.52 14.16
N LYS A 500 25.77 -7.29 13.12
CA LYS A 500 27.13 -7.74 12.82
C LYS A 500 27.32 -7.91 11.32
N VAL A 501 28.58 -7.98 10.89
CA VAL A 501 28.94 -8.31 9.51
C VAL A 501 29.55 -9.72 9.50
N PRO A 502 28.97 -10.70 8.81
CA PRO A 502 29.54 -12.05 8.81
C PRO A 502 30.91 -12.10 8.11
N LEU A 503 31.71 -13.15 8.33
CA LEU A 503 32.96 -13.32 7.55
C LEU A 503 32.68 -13.63 6.09
N VAL A 504 31.73 -14.53 5.84
CA VAL A 504 31.35 -14.94 4.50
C VAL A 504 30.32 -13.96 3.98
N GLN A 505 30.67 -13.31 2.88
CA GLN A 505 29.79 -12.38 2.18
C GLN A 505 29.07 -13.09 1.03
N SER A 506 27.85 -12.63 0.75
CA SER A 506 27.12 -13.06 -0.44
C SER A 506 27.72 -12.39 -1.68
N ASP A 507 27.69 -13.06 -2.83
CA ASP A 507 28.25 -12.51 -4.08
C ASP A 507 27.69 -11.11 -4.38
N GLY A 508 28.56 -10.10 -4.40
CA GLY A 508 28.20 -8.71 -4.70
C GLY A 508 27.71 -7.88 -3.51
N PHE A 509 27.44 -8.49 -2.34
CA PHE A 509 26.79 -7.83 -1.21
C PHE A 509 27.64 -7.84 0.07
N LEU A 510 27.60 -6.73 0.80
CA LEU A 510 28.00 -6.65 2.20
C LEU A 510 26.75 -6.79 3.07
N ASP A 511 26.68 -7.88 3.83
CA ASP A 511 25.53 -8.21 4.68
C ASP A 511 25.72 -7.65 6.10
N ILE A 512 24.76 -6.84 6.56
CA ILE A 512 24.60 -6.52 7.98
C ILE A 512 23.49 -7.43 8.51
N VAL A 513 23.75 -8.27 9.49
CA VAL A 513 22.76 -9.21 10.04
C VAL A 513 22.37 -8.82 11.45
N SER A 514 21.07 -8.85 11.75
CA SER A 514 20.54 -8.52 13.08
C SER A 514 20.32 -9.76 13.95
N THR A 515 20.59 -9.63 15.25
CA THR A 515 20.24 -10.62 16.26
C THR A 515 19.56 -9.94 17.44
N GLN A 516 18.58 -10.60 18.05
CA GLN A 516 17.89 -10.06 19.21
C GLN A 516 18.85 -9.86 20.39
N SER A 517 18.67 -8.79 21.16
CA SER A 517 19.46 -8.47 22.35
C SER A 517 18.57 -8.16 23.56
N GLU A 518 19.16 -8.03 24.75
CA GLU A 518 18.46 -7.49 25.90
C GLU A 518 18.39 -5.95 25.85
N ALA A 519 17.32 -5.37 26.41
CA ALA A 519 17.17 -3.93 26.51
C ALA A 519 18.27 -3.33 27.42
N GLY A 520 18.90 -2.24 26.99
CA GLY A 520 20.01 -1.63 27.73
C GLY A 520 21.37 -2.31 27.54
N GLN A 521 21.43 -3.45 26.86
CA GLN A 521 22.68 -4.16 26.62
C GLN A 521 23.50 -3.44 25.53
N VAL A 522 24.65 -2.89 25.91
CA VAL A 522 25.64 -2.38 24.97
C VAL A 522 26.31 -3.57 24.28
N CYS A 523 26.38 -3.55 22.95
CA CYS A 523 27.14 -4.55 22.22
C CYS A 523 28.62 -4.38 22.54
N GLN A 524 29.21 -5.37 23.18
CA GLN A 524 30.63 -5.32 23.56
C GLN A 524 31.58 -5.53 22.37
N LEU A 525 31.02 -5.77 21.19
CA LEU A 525 31.62 -6.63 20.18
C LEU A 525 31.13 -6.24 18.77
N SER A 526 31.02 -4.95 18.46
CA SER A 526 30.63 -4.47 17.11
C SER A 526 31.59 -4.88 15.98
N GLU A 527 32.74 -5.45 16.35
CA GLU A 527 33.75 -6.00 15.45
C GLU A 527 33.78 -7.53 15.59
N THR A 528 32.63 -8.20 15.65
CA THR A 528 32.57 -9.66 15.79
C THR A 528 31.80 -10.35 14.69
N ILE A 529 32.23 -11.59 14.43
CA ILE A 529 31.63 -12.54 13.49
C ILE A 529 30.34 -13.12 14.09
N ASP A 530 30.29 -13.27 15.42
CA ASP A 530 29.13 -13.68 16.22
C ASP A 530 29.20 -13.10 17.64
N SER A 531 28.26 -13.44 18.52
CA SER A 531 28.19 -12.88 19.88
C SER A 531 29.44 -13.12 20.75
N THR A 532 30.40 -13.91 20.29
CA THR A 532 31.57 -14.36 21.05
C THR A 532 32.92 -14.23 20.32
N VAL A 533 32.95 -14.09 18.99
CA VAL A 533 34.19 -14.16 18.20
C VAL A 533 34.52 -12.85 17.46
N PRO A 534 35.63 -12.15 17.77
CA PRO A 534 36.06 -10.94 17.05
C PRO A 534 36.44 -11.21 15.60
N HIS A 535 36.26 -10.17 14.78
CA HIS A 535 36.79 -10.10 13.44
C HIS A 535 38.32 -10.23 13.47
N PRO A 536 38.92 -10.84 12.44
CA PRO A 536 40.35 -10.73 12.21
C PRO A 536 40.79 -9.26 12.15
N PRO A 537 42.01 -8.92 12.61
CA PRO A 537 42.51 -7.55 12.58
C PRO A 537 42.40 -6.85 11.22
N ASP A 538 42.57 -7.60 10.13
CA ASP A 538 42.58 -7.09 8.76
C ASP A 538 41.19 -7.12 8.09
N PHE A 539 40.13 -7.54 8.79
CA PHE A 539 38.80 -7.72 8.21
C PHE A 539 38.29 -6.49 7.45
N TRP A 540 38.34 -5.30 8.06
CA TRP A 540 37.88 -4.08 7.41
C TRP A 540 38.78 -3.63 6.25
N LEU A 541 40.06 -4.02 6.27
CA LEU A 541 40.96 -3.80 5.14
C LEU A 541 40.57 -4.72 3.97
N GLU A 542 40.30 -5.99 4.23
CA GLU A 542 39.81 -6.95 3.23
C GLU A 542 38.49 -6.49 2.60
N ILE A 543 37.53 -6.03 3.41
CA ILE A 543 36.26 -5.45 2.90
C ILE A 543 36.54 -4.22 2.01
N THR A 544 37.48 -3.37 2.42
CA THR A 544 37.86 -2.18 1.63
C THR A 544 38.42 -2.60 0.25
N GLU A 545 39.31 -3.59 0.20
CA GLU A 545 39.86 -4.09 -1.07
C GLU A 545 38.78 -4.77 -1.93
N GLN A 546 37.89 -5.57 -1.34
CA GLN A 546 36.77 -6.18 -2.04
C GLN A 546 35.83 -5.15 -2.69
N ILE A 547 35.59 -4.01 -2.02
CA ILE A 547 34.81 -2.92 -2.60
C ILE A 547 35.55 -2.26 -3.77
N ARG A 548 36.86 -2.04 -3.66
CA ARG A 548 37.68 -1.48 -4.77
C ARG A 548 37.71 -2.41 -5.98
N GLU A 549 37.81 -3.72 -5.73
CA GLU A 549 37.77 -4.77 -6.75
C GLU A 549 36.35 -5.01 -7.30
N LYS A 550 35.34 -4.38 -6.70
CA LYS A 550 33.90 -4.50 -7.04
C LYS A 550 33.32 -5.89 -6.80
N SER A 551 34.01 -6.75 -6.05
CA SER A 551 33.44 -8.01 -5.57
C SER A 551 32.34 -7.76 -4.54
N ILE A 552 32.44 -6.68 -3.77
CA ILE A 552 31.34 -6.08 -3.00
C ILE A 552 30.95 -4.76 -3.66
N ASN A 553 29.67 -4.58 -3.99
CA ASN A 553 29.22 -3.36 -4.64
C ASN A 553 27.91 -2.79 -4.10
N GLN A 554 27.28 -3.49 -3.16
CA GLN A 554 26.02 -3.13 -2.50
C GLN A 554 26.06 -3.49 -1.02
N LEU A 555 25.48 -2.64 -0.19
CA LEU A 555 25.22 -2.89 1.22
C LEU A 555 23.75 -3.24 1.42
N ARG A 556 23.48 -4.26 2.24
CA ARG A 556 22.12 -4.56 2.68
C ARG A 556 22.07 -4.98 4.15
N TRP A 557 20.94 -4.71 4.79
CA TRP A 557 20.69 -5.01 6.19
C TRP A 557 19.54 -6.00 6.33
N ASP A 558 19.86 -7.17 6.88
CA ASP A 558 18.93 -8.23 7.23
C ASP A 558 18.38 -8.04 8.64
N VAL A 559 17.06 -7.99 8.70
CA VAL A 559 16.29 -7.82 9.94
C VAL A 559 15.38 -9.00 10.24
N SER A 560 15.32 -10.00 9.35
CA SER A 560 14.32 -11.07 9.36
C SER A 560 14.34 -11.88 10.67
N ALA A 561 15.51 -12.07 11.26
CA ALA A 561 15.69 -12.78 12.53
C ALA A 561 15.16 -12.02 13.76
N VAL A 562 14.99 -10.70 13.66
CA VAL A 562 14.53 -9.84 14.77
C VAL A 562 13.08 -9.40 14.58
N PHE A 563 12.71 -9.12 13.33
CA PHE A 563 11.41 -8.60 12.94
C PHE A 563 10.80 -9.55 11.90
N PRO A 564 10.10 -10.61 12.33
CA PRO A 564 9.49 -11.56 11.41
C PRO A 564 8.36 -10.89 10.63
N ILE A 565 8.09 -11.42 9.44
CA ILE A 565 6.92 -11.03 8.67
C ILE A 565 5.64 -11.35 9.44
N LEU A 566 4.77 -10.35 9.56
CA LEU A 566 3.44 -10.49 10.12
C LEU A 566 2.50 -11.18 9.11
N GLN A 567 1.38 -11.71 9.58
CA GLN A 567 0.37 -12.32 8.72
C GLN A 567 -0.04 -11.39 7.56
N PHE A 568 -0.10 -11.91 6.34
CA PHE A 568 -0.34 -11.16 5.09
C PHE A 568 0.72 -10.09 4.74
N GLY A 569 1.84 -10.05 5.46
CA GLY A 569 2.92 -9.09 5.20
C GLY A 569 3.73 -9.47 3.95
N VAL A 570 3.97 -8.51 3.06
CA VAL A 570 4.83 -8.70 1.87
C VAL A 570 6.30 -8.40 2.15
N CYS A 571 6.60 -7.75 3.27
CA CYS A 571 7.94 -7.44 3.73
C CYS A 571 7.95 -7.34 5.26
N THR A 572 9.15 -7.30 5.85
CA THR A 572 9.31 -6.98 7.27
C THR A 572 8.94 -5.53 7.52
N VAL A 573 8.07 -5.32 8.52
CA VAL A 573 7.66 -4.00 9.01
C VAL A 573 7.94 -3.94 10.51
N PHE A 574 8.67 -2.92 10.95
CA PHE A 574 8.86 -2.64 12.38
C PHE A 574 8.66 -1.16 12.66
N THR A 575 8.32 -0.83 13.91
CA THR A 575 8.19 0.57 14.35
C THR A 575 9.42 1.02 15.10
N TYR A 576 9.78 2.29 14.91
CA TYR A 576 10.73 2.99 15.76
C TYR A 576 10.16 4.32 16.24
N VAL A 577 10.63 4.77 17.41
CA VAL A 577 10.24 6.05 18.00
C VAL A 577 11.20 7.13 17.52
N ALA A 578 10.63 8.23 17.04
CA ALA A 578 11.36 9.44 16.70
C ALA A 578 10.60 10.65 17.26
N GLN A 579 11.25 11.37 18.17
CA GLN A 579 10.71 12.53 18.86
C GLN A 579 9.43 12.14 19.62
N ASN A 580 8.26 12.49 19.10
CA ASN A 580 6.95 12.19 19.69
C ASN A 580 6.09 11.29 18.79
N SER A 581 6.71 10.61 17.82
CA SER A 581 5.99 9.82 16.82
C SER A 581 6.53 8.40 16.73
N SER A 582 5.60 7.45 16.55
CA SER A 582 5.93 6.10 16.12
C SER A 582 5.93 6.06 14.59
N ILE A 583 7.07 5.73 14.01
CA ILE A 583 7.28 5.67 12.56
C ILE A 583 7.50 4.22 12.16
N GLN A 584 6.79 3.78 11.11
CA GLN A 584 6.95 2.45 10.54
C GLN A 584 8.06 2.45 9.49
N MET A 585 8.98 1.49 9.61
CA MET A 585 10.03 1.20 8.65
C MET A 585 9.73 -0.12 7.95
N ARG A 586 9.99 -0.19 6.64
CA ARG A 586 9.66 -1.33 5.78
C ARG A 586 10.87 -1.75 4.95
N SER A 587 11.17 -3.04 4.99
CA SER A 587 12.17 -3.67 4.12
C SER A 587 11.63 -3.83 2.69
N ALA A 588 12.49 -4.25 1.76
CA ALA A 588 12.07 -4.81 0.49
C ALA A 588 11.41 -6.20 0.68
N SER A 589 10.82 -6.77 -0.38
CA SER A 589 10.06 -8.02 -0.30
C SER A 589 10.92 -9.25 0.03
N ASP A 590 12.22 -9.16 -0.20
CA ASP A 590 13.25 -10.13 0.18
C ASP A 590 13.74 -9.95 1.64
N GLN A 591 13.06 -9.09 2.42
CA GLN A 591 13.34 -8.78 3.83
C GLN A 591 14.65 -8.01 4.08
N TYR A 592 15.31 -7.49 3.04
CA TYR A 592 16.49 -6.66 3.19
C TYR A 592 16.16 -5.16 3.14
N PHE A 593 16.94 -4.37 3.87
CA PHE A 593 17.06 -2.93 3.65
C PHE A 593 18.28 -2.64 2.79
N TYR A 594 18.08 -1.98 1.65
CA TYR A 594 19.15 -1.59 0.74
C TYR A 594 19.60 -0.15 0.98
N PHE A 595 20.89 0.13 0.71
CA PHE A 595 21.50 1.44 0.93
C PHE A 595 22.06 2.06 -0.36
N PRO A 596 21.23 2.28 -1.40
CA PRO A 596 21.68 2.79 -2.69
C PRO A 596 22.45 4.13 -2.66
N ALA A 597 22.16 5.03 -1.72
CA ALA A 597 22.93 6.27 -1.56
C ALA A 597 24.33 5.95 -1.03
N PHE A 598 24.43 5.11 0.01
CA PHE A 598 25.69 4.62 0.55
C PHE A 598 26.49 3.81 -0.50
N ASP A 599 25.85 2.96 -1.30
CA ASP A 599 26.48 2.18 -2.37
C ASP A 599 27.21 3.06 -3.38
N ARG A 600 26.64 4.23 -3.69
CA ARG A 600 27.27 5.22 -4.56
C ARG A 600 28.43 5.93 -3.86
N LEU A 601 28.29 6.25 -2.57
CA LEU A 601 29.36 6.84 -1.77
C LEU A 601 30.56 5.88 -1.64
N MET A 602 30.32 4.59 -1.40
CA MET A 602 31.34 3.54 -1.33
C MET A 602 32.20 3.47 -2.60
N LYS A 603 31.59 3.67 -3.77
CA LYS A 603 32.29 3.64 -5.08
C LYS A 603 33.12 4.89 -5.36
N LEU A 604 32.85 5.99 -4.66
CA LEU A 604 33.50 7.28 -4.88
C LEU A 604 34.64 7.54 -3.90
N ASP A 605 34.47 7.14 -2.64
CA ASP A 605 35.45 7.27 -1.57
C ASP A 605 35.27 6.10 -0.60
N THR A 606 35.89 4.98 -0.95
CA THR A 606 35.70 3.70 -0.27
C THR A 606 36.16 3.77 1.18
N GLU A 607 37.30 4.39 1.44
CA GLU A 607 37.90 4.49 2.77
C GLU A 607 37.03 5.30 3.72
N SER A 608 36.54 6.46 3.28
CA SER A 608 35.66 7.29 4.10
C SER A 608 34.31 6.63 4.35
N ALA A 609 33.76 5.95 3.33
CA ALA A 609 32.49 5.24 3.44
C ALA A 609 32.59 4.03 4.38
N VAL A 610 33.61 3.17 4.22
CA VAL A 610 33.85 2.00 5.09
C VAL A 610 34.14 2.46 6.52
N PHE A 611 34.92 3.53 6.70
CA PHE A 611 35.13 4.10 8.04
C PHE A 611 33.81 4.53 8.69
N ALA A 612 32.95 5.25 7.95
CA ALA A 612 31.66 5.70 8.46
C ALA A 612 30.73 4.52 8.78
N LEU A 613 30.73 3.47 7.95
CA LEU A 613 29.98 2.24 8.20
C LEU A 613 30.47 1.54 9.47
N ARG A 614 31.77 1.31 9.61
CA ARG A 614 32.34 0.71 10.84
C ARG A 614 31.90 1.48 12.08
N MET A 615 32.00 2.81 12.04
CA MET A 615 31.56 3.66 13.17
C MET A 615 30.05 3.59 13.42
N ALA A 616 29.22 3.45 12.39
CA ALA A 616 27.78 3.28 12.51
C ALA A 616 27.40 1.94 13.17
N LEU A 617 28.19 0.90 12.91
CA LEU A 617 28.01 -0.43 13.49
C LEU A 617 28.58 -0.54 14.92
N SER A 618 29.39 0.42 15.35
CA SER A 618 29.94 0.47 16.71
C SER A 618 29.05 1.21 17.70
N ALA A 619 29.03 0.71 18.94
CA ALA A 619 28.41 1.40 20.07
C ALA A 619 28.93 2.84 20.20
N ALA A 620 28.04 3.75 20.56
CA ALA A 620 28.36 5.14 20.83
C ALA A 620 29.02 5.27 22.20
N TYR A 621 30.13 6.00 22.27
CA TYR A 621 30.81 6.32 23.52
C TYR A 621 31.01 7.83 23.66
N GLY A 622 31.12 8.31 24.90
CA GLY A 622 31.40 9.72 25.18
C GLY A 622 30.34 10.68 24.60
N PRO A 623 30.73 11.70 23.81
CA PRO A 623 29.80 12.74 23.33
C PRO A 623 28.77 12.24 22.29
N ASP A 624 29.00 11.10 21.65
CA ASP A 624 28.12 10.57 20.60
C ASP A 624 26.83 9.98 21.18
N GLN A 625 26.88 9.43 22.40
CA GLN A 625 25.71 8.85 23.06
C GLN A 625 24.66 9.93 23.42
N PRO A 626 25.01 11.06 24.07
CA PRO A 626 24.09 12.19 24.22
C PRO A 626 23.60 12.77 22.89
N ALA A 627 24.40 12.73 21.83
CA ALA A 627 24.00 13.20 20.51
C ALA A 627 22.90 12.33 19.89
N LEU A 628 23.01 11.00 20.00
CA LEU A 628 21.97 10.04 19.59
C LEU A 628 20.68 10.25 20.39
N VAL A 629 20.77 10.26 21.72
CA VAL A 629 19.63 10.46 22.63
C VAL A 629 18.89 11.74 22.27
N LYS A 630 19.59 12.88 22.17
CA LYS A 630 18.96 14.16 21.82
C LYS A 630 18.35 14.18 20.41
N SER A 631 18.82 13.33 19.50
CA SER A 631 18.29 13.26 18.12
C SER A 631 16.98 12.48 18.08
N PHE A 632 16.89 11.37 18.82
CA PHE A 632 15.72 10.51 18.88
C PHE A 632 14.66 11.01 19.86
N GLU A 633 15.02 11.65 20.97
CA GLU A 633 14.05 11.93 22.05
C GLU A 633 13.52 13.37 22.06
N VAL A 634 14.14 14.29 21.31
CA VAL A 634 13.89 15.77 21.35
C VAL A 634 13.27 16.25 22.66
N THR A 635 14.15 16.59 23.60
CA THR A 635 13.81 17.32 24.82
C THR A 635 13.25 18.71 24.51
#